data_AF-A0AAJ6JMR5-F1
#
_entry.id   AF-A0AAJ6JMR5-F1
#
_cell.length_a   1.000
_cell.length_b   1.000
_cell.length_c   1.000
_cell.angle_alpha   90.00
_cell.angle_beta   90.00
_cell.angle_gamma   90.00
#
_symmetry.space_group_name_H-M   'P 1'
#
loop_
_entity.id
_entity.type
_entity.pdbx_description
1 polymer ?
#
loop_
_entity_poly.entity_id
_entity_poly.type
_entity_poly.pdbx_seq_one_letter_code
_entity_poly.pdbx_strand_id
1 'polypeptide(L)' 'MILSTSNDERHRGAGRHLTWERIETAPFDRVLEIAVIEGNIIHRLVFPCRRSFGGWIKVQTGERVAVQPTHWRVWCE' A
#
# COMPACT_ATOMS: atom_id res chain seq x y z
N MET A 1 -14.62 30.98 -7.33
CA MET A 1 -15.01 30.04 -6.25
C MET A 1 -15.25 28.70 -6.94
N ILE A 2 -14.20 27.90 -7.11
CA ILE A 2 -14.31 26.62 -7.83
C ILE A 2 -14.69 25.59 -6.76
N LEU A 3 -15.95 25.15 -6.75
CA LEU A 3 -16.36 24.01 -5.93
C LEU A 3 -15.96 22.75 -6.70
N SER A 4 -14.79 22.21 -6.37
CA SER A 4 -14.34 20.91 -6.86
C SER A 4 -15.35 19.85 -6.40
N THR A 5 -15.97 19.20 -7.38
CA THR A 5 -16.72 17.97 -7.19
C THR A 5 -15.78 16.89 -6.65
N SER A 6 -16.03 16.40 -5.44
CA SER A 6 -15.51 15.11 -4.98
C SER A 6 -16.61 14.38 -4.25
N ASN A 7 -17.36 13.66 -5.07
CA ASN A 7 -18.28 12.62 -4.68
C ASN A 7 -17.46 11.39 -4.29
N ASP A 8 -17.22 11.17 -2.99
CA ASP A 8 -16.89 9.84 -2.48
C ASP A 8 -17.29 9.72 -1.00
N GLU A 9 -18.60 9.59 -0.78
CA GLU A 9 -19.11 9.00 0.45
C GLU A 9 -19.41 7.53 0.17
N ARG A 10 -18.65 6.63 0.81
CA ARG A 10 -19.14 5.46 1.57
C ARG A 10 -18.08 4.37 1.60
N HIS A 11 -17.20 4.37 2.60
CA HIS A 11 -16.65 3.12 3.12
C HIS A 11 -16.94 3.01 4.63
N ARG A 12 -17.60 1.91 4.96
CA ARG A 12 -18.19 1.54 6.25
C ARG A 12 -17.12 1.08 7.25
N GLY A 13 -17.39 1.30 8.54
CA GLY A 13 -16.98 0.38 9.60
C GLY A 13 -15.73 0.75 10.38
N ALA A 14 -15.94 1.21 11.62
CA ALA A 14 -14.91 1.32 12.63
C ALA A 14 -14.41 -0.07 13.05
N GLY A 15 -13.25 -0.46 12.55
CA GLY A 15 -12.38 -1.51 13.06
C GLY A 15 -10.95 -1.06 12.80
N ARG A 16 -10.09 -1.04 13.80
CA ARG A 16 -8.75 -0.43 13.71
C ARG A 16 -7.93 -1.11 12.58
N HIS A 17 -7.79 -0.42 11.45
CA HIS A 17 -6.66 -0.49 10.52
C HIS A 17 -6.28 -1.88 9.96
N LEU A 18 -7.24 -2.63 9.38
CA LEU A 18 -6.96 -3.84 8.57
C LEU A 18 -7.10 -3.58 7.06
N THR A 19 -7.37 -2.33 6.68
CA THR A 19 -7.65 -1.92 5.30
C THR A 19 -6.36 -1.48 4.62
N TRP A 20 -6.16 -1.95 3.40
CA TRP A 20 -5.10 -1.48 2.51
C TRP A 20 -5.17 0.04 2.33
N GLU A 21 -4.02 0.71 2.49
CA GLU A 21 -3.84 2.14 2.23
C GLU A 21 -3.27 2.39 0.84
N ARG A 22 -3.48 3.58 0.27
CA ARG A 22 -2.89 3.96 -1.03
C ARG A 22 -1.37 3.99 -0.96
N ILE A 23 -0.69 3.45 -1.97
CA ILE A 23 0.78 3.36 -2.00
C ILE A 23 1.49 4.71 -1.83
N GLU A 24 0.84 5.80 -2.22
CA GLU A 24 1.35 7.16 -2.14
C GLU A 24 1.62 7.59 -0.68
N THR A 25 0.79 7.13 0.26
CA THR A 25 0.89 7.45 1.69
C THR A 25 1.91 6.59 2.44
N ALA A 26 2.51 5.60 1.76
CA ALA A 26 3.34 4.62 2.42
C ALA A 26 4.57 5.27 3.07
N PRO A 27 4.81 5.06 4.36
CA PRO A 27 5.93 5.68 5.07
C PRO A 27 7.27 5.12 4.59
N PHE A 28 8.28 5.97 4.63
CA PHE A 28 9.67 5.51 4.63
C PHE A 28 9.98 4.83 5.97
N ASP A 29 10.93 3.90 5.97
CA ASP A 29 11.42 3.21 7.18
C ASP A 29 10.44 2.32 7.95
N ARG A 30 9.34 1.90 7.32
CA ARG A 30 8.47 0.85 7.87
C ARG A 30 8.51 -0.40 7.01
N VAL A 31 8.45 -1.56 7.67
CA VAL A 31 8.25 -2.86 7.01
C VAL A 31 6.77 -3.01 6.66
N LEU A 32 6.48 -3.15 5.37
CA LEU A 32 5.14 -3.14 4.82
C LEU A 32 4.87 -4.41 4.02
N GLU A 33 3.61 -4.84 4.02
CA GLU A 33 3.06 -5.65 2.95
C GLU A 33 2.57 -4.71 1.84
N ILE A 34 2.89 -5.01 0.59
CA ILE A 34 2.47 -4.23 -0.57
C ILE A 34 1.66 -5.10 -1.53
N ALA A 35 0.70 -4.48 -2.24
CA ALA A 35 -0.16 -5.18 -3.18
C ALA A 35 -0.46 -4.35 -4.42
N VAL A 36 -0.71 -5.05 -5.52
CA VAL A 36 -1.44 -4.52 -6.68
C VAL A 36 -2.90 -4.92 -6.50
N ILE A 37 -3.80 -3.93 -6.46
CA ILE A 37 -5.23 -4.14 -6.30
C ILE A 37 -5.92 -3.63 -7.55
N GLU A 38 -6.61 -4.51 -8.26
CA GLU A 38 -7.31 -4.22 -9.51
C GLU A 38 -8.76 -4.68 -9.37
N GLY A 39 -9.67 -3.71 -9.27
CA GLY A 39 -11.07 -3.99 -8.94
C GLY A 39 -11.20 -4.72 -7.61
N ASN A 40 -11.64 -5.98 -7.64
CA ASN A 40 -11.86 -6.80 -6.45
C ASN A 40 -10.77 -7.86 -6.23
N ILE A 41 -9.68 -7.81 -7.00
CA ILE A 41 -8.57 -8.76 -6.96
C ILE A 41 -7.37 -8.11 -6.27
N ILE A 42 -6.76 -8.83 -5.31
CA ILE A 42 -5.61 -8.37 -4.53
C ILE A 42 -4.42 -9.30 -4.81
N HIS A 43 -3.41 -8.77 -5.49
CA HIS A 43 -2.13 -9.42 -5.71
C HIS A 43 -1.12 -8.92 -4.68
N ARG A 44 -1.11 -9.57 -3.50
CA ARG A 44 -0.16 -9.25 -2.42
C ARG A 44 1.22 -9.83 -2.67
N LEU A 45 2.25 -9.11 -2.23
CA LEU A 45 3.59 -9.65 -2.11
C LEU A 45 3.69 -10.39 -0.78
N VAL A 46 4.01 -11.68 -0.84
CA VAL A 46 4.10 -12.58 0.32
C VAL A 46 5.43 -12.44 1.08
N PHE A 47 6.07 -11.28 0.97
CA PHE A 47 7.31 -10.96 1.66
C PHE A 47 7.32 -9.48 2.09
N PRO A 48 7.96 -9.16 3.22
CA PRO A 48 8.09 -7.80 3.73
C PRO A 48 8.88 -6.92 2.76
N CYS A 49 8.37 -5.71 2.55
CA CYS A 49 8.96 -4.70 1.69
C CYS A 49 9.21 -3.39 2.44
N ARG A 50 10.19 -2.61 1.97
CA ARG A 50 10.44 -1.23 2.44
C ARG A 50 10.44 -0.26 1.26
N ARG A 51 9.93 0.94 1.50
CA ARG A 51 10.03 2.06 0.56
C ARG A 51 11.45 2.61 0.57
N SER A 52 12.01 2.81 -0.60
CA SER A 52 13.33 3.41 -0.85
C SER A 52 13.19 4.53 -1.88
N PHE A 53 14.20 5.39 -2.02
CA PHE A 53 14.20 6.49 -3.00
C PHE A 53 14.01 6.00 -4.45
N GLY A 54 14.46 4.77 -4.75
CA GLY A 54 14.36 4.16 -6.08
C GLY A 54 13.17 3.22 -6.29
N GLY A 55 12.20 3.19 -5.38
CA GLY A 55 11.06 2.29 -5.42
C GLY A 55 10.98 1.38 -4.19
N TRP A 56 10.71 0.09 -4.42
CA TRP A 56 10.49 -0.88 -3.35
C TRP A 56 11.61 -1.90 -3.29
N ILE A 57 11.99 -2.30 -2.08
CA ILE A 57 12.98 -3.36 -1.85
C ILE A 57 12.41 -4.46 -0.97
N LYS A 58 12.82 -5.70 -1.22
CA LYS A 58 12.57 -6.83 -0.33
C LYS A 58 13.42 -6.68 0.91
N VAL A 59 12.82 -6.78 2.10
CA VAL A 59 13.55 -6.55 3.36
C VAL A 59 14.64 -7.58 3.60
N GLN A 60 14.42 -8.85 3.23
CA GLN A 60 15.40 -9.90 3.50
C GLN A 60 16.65 -9.84 2.64
N THR A 61 16.53 -9.43 1.37
CA THR A 61 17.63 -9.53 0.40
C THR A 61 18.13 -8.17 -0.08
N GLY A 62 17.37 -7.09 0.14
CA GLY A 62 17.65 -5.77 -0.42
C GLY A 62 17.40 -5.66 -1.93
N GLU A 63 16.92 -6.73 -2.57
CA GLU A 63 16.61 -6.74 -4.00
C GLU A 63 15.46 -5.79 -4.34
N ARG A 64 15.55 -5.16 -5.51
CA ARG A 64 14.47 -4.31 -6.01
C ARG A 64 13.24 -5.15 -6.34
N VAL A 65 12.09 -4.66 -5.89
CA VAL A 65 10.78 -5.17 -6.29
C VAL A 65 10.42 -4.52 -7.63
N ALA A 66 10.23 -5.35 -8.66
CA ALA A 66 9.95 -4.89 -10.02
C ALA A 66 8.46 -4.61 -10.29
N VAL A 67 7.57 -4.83 -9.31
CA VAL A 67 6.15 -4.49 -9.46
C VAL A 67 5.89 -3.05 -9.07
N GLN A 68 4.82 -2.48 -9.61
CA GLN A 68 4.31 -1.16 -9.22
C GLN A 68 3.11 -1.34 -8.29
N PRO A 69 3.31 -1.41 -6.96
CA PRO A 69 2.22 -1.61 -6.02
C PRO A 69 1.28 -0.40 -6.03
N THR A 70 0.01 -0.65 -5.73
CA THR A 70 -1.06 0.36 -5.65
C THR A 70 -1.48 0.62 -4.21
N HIS A 71 -1.24 -0.36 -3.33
CA HIS A 71 -1.62 -0.29 -1.94
C HIS A 71 -0.58 -0.90 -1.00
N TRP A 72 -0.65 -0.53 0.27
CA TRP A 72 0.20 -1.05 1.36
C TRP A 72 -0.59 -1.29 2.64
N ARG A 73 -0.01 -2.07 3.55
CA ARG A 73 -0.40 -2.13 4.96
C ARG A 73 0.81 -2.50 5.81
N VAL A 74 0.71 -2.37 7.12
CA VAL A 74 1.76 -2.84 8.04
C VAL A 74 1.94 -4.34 7.85
N TRP A 75 3.20 -4.79 7.69
CA TRP A 75 3.50 -6.21 7.70
C TRP A 75 3.29 -6.74 9.13
N CYS A 76 2.35 -7.68 9.28
CA CYS A 76 2.21 -8.45 10.52
C CYS A 76 2.96 -9.77 10.32
N GLU A 77 3.91 -10.06 11.21
CA GLU A 77 4.63 -11.34 11.26
C GLU A 77 3.72 -12.53 11.59
#